data_AF-A0A9Q0P847-F1
#
_entry.id   AF-A0A9Q0P847-F1
#
_cell.length_a   1.000
_cell.length_b   1.000
_cell.length_c   1.000
_cell.angle_alpha   90.00
_cell.angle_beta   90.00
_cell.angle_gamma   90.00
#
_symmetry.space_group_name_H-M   'P 1'
#
loop_
_entity.id
_entity.type
_entity.pdbx_description
1 polymer ?
#
loop_
_entity_poly.entity_id
_entity_poly.type
_entity_poly.pdbx_seq_one_letter_code
_entity_poly.pdbx_strand_id
1 'polypeptide(L)'
;MHLLFLACRGDVKGVEDLLNEGIDVNSIDLDGRTALHIVACEGHVEVVKLLLSRKANIDARDRWGSTACADAKYYGNVEVYNILKARGAKAPKTTRKTPMTVANPREIPEYELNPLELQVRKSDGITKGMFQVAKWNGTKVAVKILEKDLCADPESINAFKHELTLLEKVRHPNVIQFVGAVTQNLPMMIVAEYHSKGDLASYLLKKGRLSPSKALRFALDIARQV
;
A
#
# COMPACT_ATOMS: atom_id res chain seq x y z
N MET A 1 4.88 -8.39 8.75
CA MET A 1 4.13 -8.69 7.50
C MET A 1 3.24 -9.93 7.57
N HIS A 2 3.64 -11.06 8.18
CA HIS A 2 2.78 -12.26 8.20
C HIS A 2 1.40 -12.03 8.85
N LEU A 3 1.32 -11.34 9.99
CA LEU A 3 0.06 -11.01 10.64
C LEU A 3 -0.89 -10.24 9.71
N LEU A 4 -0.40 -9.15 9.08
CA LEU A 4 -1.19 -8.33 8.16
C LEU A 4 -1.66 -9.14 6.94
N PHE A 5 -0.81 -10.03 6.43
CA PHE A 5 -1.15 -10.90 5.31
C PHE A 5 -2.29 -11.87 5.67
N LEU A 6 -2.21 -12.56 6.81
CA LEU A 6 -3.28 -13.47 7.26
C LEU A 6 -4.56 -12.70 7.58
N ALA A 7 -4.43 -11.51 8.16
CA ALA A 7 -5.55 -10.63 8.46
C ALA A 7 -6.28 -10.18 7.17
N CYS A 8 -5.56 -9.76 6.13
CA CYS A 8 -6.12 -9.44 4.81
C CYS A 8 -6.91 -10.61 4.20
N ARG A 9 -6.44 -11.84 4.44
CA ARG A 9 -7.07 -13.07 3.94
C ARG A 9 -8.29 -13.50 4.74
N GLY A 10 -8.59 -12.83 5.87
CA GLY A 10 -9.64 -13.25 6.79
C GLY A 10 -9.31 -14.54 7.54
N ASP A 11 -8.03 -14.94 7.61
CA ASP A 11 -7.61 -16.19 8.23
C ASP A 11 -7.59 -16.05 9.76
N VAL A 12 -8.75 -16.22 10.38
CA VAL A 12 -8.94 -16.06 11.84
C VAL A 12 -7.99 -16.96 12.62
N LYS A 13 -7.87 -18.23 12.23
CA LYS A 13 -7.03 -19.21 12.93
C LYS A 13 -5.56 -18.87 12.78
N GLY A 14 -5.11 -18.57 11.56
CA GLY A 14 -3.72 -18.18 11.33
C GLY A 14 -3.35 -16.88 12.07
N VAL A 15 -4.26 -15.91 12.13
CA VAL A 15 -4.06 -14.70 12.96
C VAL A 15 -3.97 -15.05 14.44
N GLU A 16 -4.84 -15.91 14.96
CA GLU A 16 -4.83 -16.34 16.35
C GLU A 16 -3.53 -17.05 16.72
N ASP A 17 -3.08 -17.99 15.89
CA ASP A 17 -1.84 -18.75 16.07
C ASP A 17 -0.64 -17.80 16.16
N LEU A 18 -0.51 -16.86 15.21
CA LEU A 18 0.58 -15.86 15.23
C LEU A 18 0.56 -14.97 16.48
N LEU A 19 -0.63 -14.57 16.95
CA LEU A 19 -0.74 -13.76 18.17
C LEU A 19 -0.42 -14.58 19.43
N ASN A 20 -0.66 -15.91 19.42
CA ASN A 20 -0.25 -16.81 20.50
C ASN A 20 1.27 -17.04 20.53
N GLU A 21 1.94 -16.98 19.38
CA GLU A 21 3.40 -17.01 19.26
C GLU A 21 4.09 -15.71 19.74
N GLY A 22 3.31 -14.72 20.18
CA GLY A 22 3.83 -13.47 20.74
C GLY A 22 4.12 -12.37 19.72
N ILE A 23 3.61 -12.49 18.49
CA ILE A 23 3.65 -11.38 17.53
C ILE A 23 2.86 -10.19 18.09
N ASP A 24 3.45 -9.01 18.02
CA ASP A 24 2.78 -7.78 18.41
C ASP A 24 1.56 -7.52 17.51
N VAL A 25 0.37 -7.46 18.12
CA VAL A 25 -0.91 -7.16 17.46
C VAL A 25 -0.90 -5.81 16.75
N ASN A 26 -0.04 -4.88 17.19
CA ASN A 26 0.12 -3.54 16.64
C ASN A 26 1.29 -3.42 15.65
N SER A 27 1.85 -4.55 15.20
CA SER A 27 2.84 -4.56 14.12
C SER A 27 2.32 -3.78 12.90
N ILE A 28 3.21 -3.02 12.25
CA ILE A 28 2.88 -2.12 11.13
C ILE A 28 3.55 -2.54 9.81
N ASP A 29 2.97 -2.13 8.68
CA ASP A 29 3.63 -2.14 7.37
C ASP A 29 4.40 -0.82 7.09
N LEU A 30 4.90 -0.65 5.86
CA LEU A 30 5.62 0.57 5.46
C LEU A 30 4.75 1.82 5.53
N ASP A 31 3.43 1.64 5.50
CA ASP A 31 2.49 2.72 5.61
C ASP A 31 2.04 3.00 7.04
N GLY A 32 2.59 2.31 8.02
CA GLY A 32 2.16 2.44 9.42
C GLY A 32 0.82 1.76 9.70
N ARG A 33 0.28 0.97 8.75
CA ARG A 33 -1.00 0.28 8.93
C ARG A 33 -0.81 -0.94 9.81
N THR A 34 -1.66 -1.07 10.82
CA THR A 34 -1.77 -2.28 11.65
C THR A 34 -2.70 -3.31 11.02
N ALA A 35 -2.70 -4.54 11.53
CA ALA A 35 -3.66 -5.56 11.11
C ALA A 35 -5.12 -5.08 11.20
N LEU A 36 -5.44 -4.20 12.16
CA LEU A 36 -6.79 -3.65 12.35
C LEU A 36 -7.22 -2.72 11.19
N HIS A 37 -6.28 -1.97 10.58
CA HIS A 37 -6.55 -1.19 9.36
C HIS A 37 -6.89 -2.13 8.20
N ILE A 38 -6.05 -3.15 8.01
CA ILE A 38 -6.19 -4.11 6.91
C ILE A 38 -7.56 -4.80 6.93
N VAL A 39 -7.97 -5.34 8.08
CA VAL A 39 -9.27 -6.04 8.19
C VAL A 39 -10.46 -5.09 8.12
N ALA A 40 -10.26 -3.81 8.44
CA ALA A 40 -11.28 -2.80 8.30
C ALA A 40 -11.54 -2.42 6.84
N CYS A 41 -10.51 -2.41 5.98
CA CYS A 41 -10.68 -2.28 4.54
C CYS A 41 -11.40 -3.50 3.93
N GLU A 42 -11.10 -4.71 4.42
CA GLU A 42 -11.60 -5.96 3.84
C GLU A 42 -12.96 -6.42 4.40
N GLY A 43 -13.38 -5.90 5.56
CA GLY A 43 -14.66 -6.25 6.18
C GLY A 43 -14.65 -7.55 6.98
N HIS A 44 -13.48 -8.09 7.35
CA HIS A 44 -13.35 -9.38 8.07
C HIS A 44 -13.70 -9.25 9.55
N VAL A 45 -15.01 -9.29 9.85
CA VAL A 45 -15.58 -9.07 11.19
C VAL A 45 -14.96 -9.94 12.29
N GLU A 46 -14.77 -11.23 12.02
CA GLU A 46 -14.24 -12.15 13.05
C GLU A 46 -12.76 -11.85 13.38
N VAL A 47 -11.97 -11.47 12.38
CA VAL A 47 -10.59 -11.03 12.62
C VAL A 47 -10.57 -9.70 13.38
N VAL A 48 -11.47 -8.76 13.08
CA VAL A 48 -11.62 -7.51 13.86
C VAL A 48 -11.88 -7.82 15.34
N LYS A 49 -12.85 -8.69 15.63
CA LYS A 49 -13.18 -9.09 17.01
C LYS A 49 -11.98 -9.71 17.73
N LEU A 50 -11.25 -10.59 17.05
CA LEU A 50 -10.03 -11.22 17.56
C LEU A 50 -8.93 -10.19 17.84
N LEU A 51 -8.62 -9.30 16.91
CA LEU A 51 -7.59 -8.27 17.11
C LEU A 51 -7.94 -7.36 18.29
N LEU A 52 -9.21 -6.95 18.41
CA LEU A 52 -9.66 -6.14 19.53
C LEU A 52 -9.64 -6.89 20.87
N SER A 53 -9.90 -8.19 20.90
CA SER A 53 -9.78 -9.00 22.14
C SER A 53 -8.31 -9.11 22.59
N ARG A 54 -7.37 -9.05 21.63
CA ARG A 54 -5.92 -8.97 21.87
C ARG A 54 -5.41 -7.55 22.09
N LYS A 55 -6.28 -6.59 22.41
CA LYS A 55 -5.95 -5.19 22.72
C LYS A 55 -5.26 -4.44 21.57
N ALA A 56 -5.62 -4.72 20.32
CA ALA A 56 -5.22 -3.88 19.20
C ALA A 56 -5.58 -2.41 19.46
N ASN A 57 -4.66 -1.50 19.14
CA ASN A 57 -4.87 -0.07 19.29
C ASN A 57 -5.92 0.41 18.28
N ILE A 58 -7.15 0.62 18.78
CA ILE A 58 -8.31 1.00 17.98
C ILE A 58 -8.19 2.37 17.31
N ASP A 59 -7.37 3.26 17.89
CA ASP A 59 -7.14 4.63 17.42
C ASP A 59 -5.74 4.78 16.78
N ALA A 60 -5.07 3.67 16.44
CA ALA A 60 -3.83 3.70 15.69
C ALA A 60 -4.01 4.50 14.39
N ARG A 61 -2.96 5.22 14.01
CA ARG A 61 -2.94 6.02 12.78
C ARG A 61 -1.84 5.54 11.88
N ASP A 62 -2.19 5.33 10.62
CA ASP A 62 -1.21 5.11 9.56
C ASP A 62 -0.48 6.42 9.20
N ARG A 63 0.46 6.36 8.26
CA ARG A 63 1.26 7.53 7.84
C ARG A 63 0.41 8.67 7.28
N TRP A 64 -0.81 8.39 6.85
CA TRP A 64 -1.75 9.38 6.31
C TRP A 64 -2.77 9.84 7.35
N GLY A 65 -2.62 9.40 8.60
CA GLY A 65 -3.52 9.73 9.70
C GLY A 65 -4.86 9.00 9.64
N SER A 66 -5.04 8.01 8.75
CA SER A 66 -6.24 7.18 8.71
C SER A 66 -6.29 6.28 9.93
N THR A 67 -7.50 5.91 10.36
CA THR A 67 -7.73 4.90 11.40
C THR A 67 -8.53 3.77 10.80
N ALA A 68 -8.49 2.59 11.42
CA ALA A 68 -9.33 1.46 11.01
C ALA A 68 -10.84 1.83 10.92
N CYS A 69 -11.32 2.72 11.78
CA CYS A 69 -12.71 3.20 11.73
C CYS A 69 -12.96 4.11 10.49
N ALA A 70 -11.98 4.89 10.07
CA ALA A 70 -12.04 5.68 8.85
C ALA A 70 -12.06 4.79 7.61
N ASP A 71 -11.17 3.79 7.59
CA ASP A 71 -11.05 2.84 6.48
C ASP A 71 -12.33 2.02 6.29
N ALA A 72 -12.88 1.46 7.38
CA ALA A 72 -14.15 0.73 7.32
C ALA A 72 -15.29 1.58 6.74
N LYS A 73 -15.34 2.88 7.09
CA LYS A 73 -16.35 3.80 6.53
C LYS A 73 -16.11 4.08 5.06
N TYR A 74 -14.86 4.33 4.66
CA TYR A 74 -14.49 4.64 3.28
C TYR A 74 -14.79 3.49 2.34
N TYR A 75 -14.48 2.26 2.76
CA TYR A 75 -14.72 1.04 2.00
C TYR A 75 -16.13 0.45 2.17
N GLY A 76 -17.02 1.12 2.91
CA GLY A 76 -18.43 0.71 3.04
C GLY A 76 -18.66 -0.52 3.93
N ASN A 77 -17.68 -0.92 4.74
CA ASN A 77 -17.78 -2.05 5.67
C ASN A 77 -18.55 -1.65 6.95
N VAL A 78 -19.86 -1.47 6.80
CA VAL A 78 -20.77 -0.93 7.84
C VAL A 78 -20.71 -1.71 9.14
N GLU A 79 -20.65 -3.04 9.08
CA GLU A 79 -20.60 -3.87 10.29
C GLU A 79 -19.30 -3.64 11.08
N VAL A 80 -18.15 -3.64 10.40
CA VAL A 80 -16.86 -3.35 11.04
C VAL A 80 -16.83 -1.93 11.61
N TYR A 81 -17.33 -0.95 10.85
CA TYR A 81 -17.46 0.42 11.33
C TYR A 81 -18.28 0.51 12.62
N ASN A 82 -19.42 -0.17 12.67
CA ASN A 82 -20.28 -0.18 13.86
C ASN A 82 -19.61 -0.86 15.06
N ILE A 83 -18.90 -1.98 14.85
CA ILE A 83 -18.13 -2.65 15.90
C ILE A 83 -17.06 -1.72 16.47
N LEU A 84 -16.27 -1.07 15.61
CA LEU A 84 -15.22 -0.15 16.03
C LEU A 84 -15.81 1.04 16.81
N LYS A 85 -16.90 1.63 16.32
CA LYS A 85 -17.61 2.71 17.02
C LYS A 85 -18.14 2.29 18.38
N ALA A 86 -18.76 1.11 18.47
CA ALA A 86 -19.27 0.56 19.74
C ALA A 86 -18.14 0.28 20.74
N ARG A 87 -16.93 -0.02 20.25
CA ARG A 87 -15.71 -0.22 21.07
C ARG A 87 -14.96 1.08 21.37
N GLY A 88 -15.55 2.23 21.07
CA GLY A 88 -15.02 3.54 21.45
C GLY A 88 -14.07 4.19 20.44
N ALA A 89 -13.99 3.68 19.20
CA ALA A 89 -13.18 4.31 18.16
C ALA A 89 -13.60 5.77 17.95
N LYS A 90 -12.62 6.68 17.95
CA LYS A 90 -12.90 8.09 17.69
C LYS A 90 -13.38 8.26 16.26
N ALA A 91 -14.42 9.10 16.09
CA ALA A 91 -14.90 9.42 14.75
C ALA A 91 -13.75 10.00 13.92
N PRO A 92 -13.59 9.57 12.65
CA PRO A 92 -12.54 10.11 11.80
C PRO A 92 -12.76 11.62 11.65
N LYS A 93 -11.84 12.42 12.21
CA LYS A 93 -11.72 13.83 11.83
C LYS A 93 -11.21 13.79 10.40
N THR A 94 -12.04 14.26 9.46
CA THR A 94 -11.78 14.41 8.02
C THR A 94 -10.38 13.95 7.60
N THR A 95 -10.29 12.83 6.88
CA THR A 95 -9.07 12.38 6.20
C THR A 95 -8.54 13.55 5.38
N ARG A 96 -7.54 14.25 5.92
CA ARG A 96 -6.99 15.47 5.30
C ARG A 96 -6.32 15.03 4.00
N LYS A 97 -6.68 15.74 2.93
CA LYS A 97 -5.83 16.10 1.77
C LYS A 97 -4.89 15.00 1.26
N THR A 98 -5.15 14.52 0.03
CA THR A 98 -4.18 13.70 -0.72
C THR A 98 -2.78 14.31 -0.58
N PRO A 99 -1.72 13.51 -0.35
CA PRO A 99 -0.36 14.01 -0.18
C PRO A 99 0.11 15.05 -1.24
N MET A 100 -0.48 15.05 -2.45
CA MET A 100 -0.36 16.09 -3.49
C MET A 100 -0.83 17.50 -3.16
N THR A 101 -1.65 17.71 -2.15
CA THR A 101 -2.21 19.05 -1.90
C THR A 101 -1.29 19.90 -1.05
N VAL A 102 -0.32 20.51 -1.72
CA VAL A 102 0.44 21.65 -1.18
C VAL A 102 -0.44 22.89 -1.10
N ALA A 103 -0.28 23.69 -0.05
CA ALA A 103 -0.96 24.97 0.07
C ALA A 103 -0.32 26.04 -0.83
N ASN A 104 0.95 25.84 -1.21
CA ASN A 104 1.75 26.75 -2.02
C ASN A 104 2.55 25.97 -3.07
N PRO A 105 2.63 26.40 -4.34
CA PRO A 105 3.47 25.75 -5.37
C PRO A 105 4.96 25.58 -5.03
N ARG A 106 5.49 26.32 -4.04
CA ARG A 106 6.88 26.20 -3.56
C ARG A 106 7.06 25.21 -2.41
N GLU A 107 5.97 24.73 -1.83
CA GLU A 107 6.02 23.73 -0.77
C GLU A 107 6.41 22.37 -1.38
N ILE A 108 7.24 21.63 -0.67
CA ILE A 108 7.64 20.28 -1.04
C ILE A 108 6.53 19.34 -0.54
N PRO A 109 5.85 18.59 -1.43
CA PRO A 109 4.84 17.63 -0.99
C PRO A 109 5.43 16.58 -0.05
N GLU A 110 4.63 16.05 0.88
CA GLU A 110 5.10 15.07 1.88
C GLU A 110 5.65 13.77 1.26
N TYR A 111 5.23 13.43 0.03
CA TYR A 111 5.74 12.26 -0.69
C TYR A 111 7.02 12.52 -1.46
N GLU A 112 7.46 13.77 -1.58
CA GLU A 112 8.60 14.13 -2.42
C GLU A 112 9.88 13.57 -1.77
N LEU A 113 10.51 12.64 -2.48
CA LEU A 113 11.72 11.98 -2.03
C LEU A 113 12.95 12.76 -2.50
N ASN A 114 14.00 12.74 -1.66
CA ASN A 114 15.30 13.20 -2.10
C ASN A 114 15.91 12.16 -3.06
N PRO A 115 16.16 12.50 -4.34
CA PRO A 115 16.70 11.54 -5.31
C PRO A 115 18.07 10.98 -4.90
N LEU A 116 18.84 11.69 -4.07
CA LEU A 116 20.14 11.22 -3.58
C LEU A 116 20.04 10.04 -2.61
N GLU A 117 18.86 9.82 -2.00
CA GLU A 117 18.60 8.68 -1.13
C GLU A 117 18.27 7.40 -1.92
N LEU A 118 18.03 7.51 -3.23
CA LEU A 118 17.65 6.40 -4.11
C LEU A 118 18.87 5.81 -4.81
N GLN A 119 19.30 4.63 -4.38
CA GLN A 119 20.40 3.88 -5.00
C GLN A 119 19.83 2.91 -6.03
N VAL A 120 19.65 3.36 -7.27
CA VAL A 120 19.14 2.55 -8.38
C VAL A 120 20.22 1.58 -8.86
N ARG A 121 19.91 0.28 -8.90
CA ARG A 121 20.79 -0.69 -9.54
C ARG A 121 20.56 -0.63 -11.04
N LYS A 122 21.55 -0.19 -11.81
CA LYS A 122 21.55 -0.40 -13.27
C LYS A 122 21.66 -1.89 -13.52
N SER A 123 20.54 -2.57 -13.79
CA SER A 123 20.58 -3.90 -14.40
C SER A 123 20.50 -3.73 -15.91
N ASP A 124 21.39 -4.40 -16.64
CA ASP A 124 21.39 -4.45 -18.10
C ASP A 124 20.05 -4.98 -18.62
N GLY A 125 19.41 -4.22 -19.51
CA GLY A 125 18.17 -4.60 -20.19
C GLY A 125 16.93 -3.85 -19.68
N ILE A 126 16.81 -2.58 -20.06
CA ILE A 126 15.62 -1.75 -19.81
C ILE A 126 14.66 -1.92 -20.99
N THR A 127 13.58 -2.66 -20.77
CA THR A 127 12.35 -2.48 -21.56
C THR A 127 11.66 -1.21 -21.06
N LYS A 128 11.44 -0.26 -21.97
CA LYS A 128 10.70 1.00 -21.77
C LYS A 128 9.47 0.78 -20.88
N GLY A 129 9.43 1.42 -19.72
CA GLY A 129 8.28 1.40 -18.79
C GLY A 129 8.32 0.39 -17.64
N MET A 130 9.37 -0.42 -17.48
CA MET A 130 9.47 -1.39 -16.37
C MET A 130 10.10 -0.76 -15.11
N PHE A 131 9.49 -0.98 -13.95
CA PHE A 131 10.04 -0.57 -12.66
C PHE A 131 11.45 -1.17 -12.45
N GLN A 132 12.40 -0.36 -11.99
CA GLN A 132 13.75 -0.77 -11.62
C GLN A 132 13.85 -1.02 -10.11
N VAL A 133 14.75 -1.92 -9.69
CA VAL A 133 14.99 -2.15 -8.26
C VAL A 133 15.99 -1.13 -7.73
N ALA A 134 15.61 -0.40 -6.69
CA ALA A 134 16.49 0.52 -5.97
C ALA A 134 16.52 0.21 -4.48
N LYS A 135 17.44 0.86 -3.76
CA LYS A 135 17.39 0.95 -2.29
C LYS A 135 17.06 2.37 -1.88
N TRP A 136 16.12 2.52 -0.95
CA TRP A 136 15.79 3.76 -0.27
C TRP A 136 15.96 3.54 1.23
N ASN A 137 16.89 4.27 1.86
CA ASN A 137 17.21 4.12 3.29
C ASN A 137 17.42 2.66 3.74
N GLY A 138 18.08 1.86 2.89
CA GLY A 138 18.35 0.44 3.13
C GLY A 138 17.21 -0.52 2.73
N THR A 139 15.99 -0.02 2.53
CA THR A 139 14.81 -0.78 2.09
C THR A 139 14.79 -0.94 0.57
N LYS A 140 14.49 -2.15 0.08
CA LYS A 140 14.32 -2.37 -1.37
C LYS A 140 13.00 -1.75 -1.84
N VAL A 141 13.06 -0.99 -2.92
CA VAL A 141 11.90 -0.32 -3.53
C VAL A 141 11.90 -0.52 -5.04
N ALA A 142 10.73 -0.43 -5.65
CA ALA A 142 10.53 -0.42 -7.10
C ALA A 142 10.44 1.04 -7.56
N VAL A 143 11.22 1.43 -8.57
CA VAL A 143 11.30 2.81 -9.08
C VAL A 143 10.95 2.83 -10.55
N LYS A 144 9.88 3.54 -10.91
CA LYS A 144 9.57 3.88 -12.29
C LYS A 144 10.18 5.24 -12.60
N ILE A 145 11.09 5.28 -13.57
CA ILE A 145 11.82 6.50 -13.96
C ILE A 145 11.18 7.04 -15.23
N LEU A 146 10.78 8.31 -15.22
CA LEU A 146 10.48 9.03 -16.45
C LEU A 146 11.77 9.67 -16.98
N GLU A 147 12.24 9.16 -18.10
CA GLU A 147 13.48 9.62 -18.71
C GLU A 147 13.43 11.09 -19.12
N LYS A 148 14.60 11.72 -19.15
CA LYS A 148 14.75 13.16 -19.43
C LYS A 148 14.15 13.55 -20.79
N ASP A 149 14.29 12.69 -21.81
CA ASP A 149 13.81 12.96 -23.17
C ASP A 149 12.27 12.94 -23.23
N LEU A 150 11.62 12.17 -22.37
CA LEU A 150 10.16 12.13 -22.23
C LEU A 150 9.62 13.26 -21.35
N CYS A 151 10.47 13.92 -20.56
CA CYS A 151 10.08 15.09 -19.76
C CYS A 151 9.88 16.35 -20.61
N ALA A 152 10.17 16.31 -21.92
CA ALA A 152 9.81 17.36 -22.87
C ALA A 152 8.42 17.16 -23.50
N ASP A 153 7.86 15.95 -23.39
CA ASP A 153 6.55 15.60 -23.95
C ASP A 153 5.43 15.82 -22.91
N PRO A 154 4.49 16.76 -23.15
CA PRO A 154 3.39 17.05 -22.22
C PRO A 154 2.50 15.83 -21.97
N GLU A 155 2.32 14.94 -22.94
CA GLU A 155 1.49 13.74 -22.79
C GLU A 155 2.11 12.76 -21.79
N SER A 156 3.41 12.49 -21.92
CA SER A 156 4.18 11.66 -20.99
C SER A 156 4.17 12.22 -19.56
N ILE A 157 4.30 13.54 -19.39
CA ILE A 157 4.20 14.19 -18.07
C ILE A 157 2.79 14.05 -17.49
N ASN A 158 1.76 14.25 -18.31
CA ASN A 158 0.37 14.12 -17.86
C ASN A 158 0.03 12.68 -17.49
N ALA A 159 0.50 11.68 -18.25
CA ALA A 159 0.36 10.27 -17.92
C ALA A 159 1.06 9.93 -16.59
N PHE A 160 2.28 10.43 -16.39
CA PHE A 160 3.02 10.27 -15.14
C PHE A 160 2.28 10.90 -13.95
N LYS A 161 1.80 12.14 -14.09
CA LYS A 161 1.02 12.82 -13.04
C LYS A 161 -0.30 12.12 -12.75
N HIS A 162 -0.96 11.58 -13.77
CA HIS A 162 -2.19 10.83 -13.62
C HIS A 162 -1.95 9.53 -12.82
N GLU A 163 -0.91 8.77 -13.16
CA GLU A 163 -0.51 7.57 -12.43
C GLU A 163 -0.14 7.88 -10.97
N LEU A 164 0.64 8.94 -10.74
CA LEU A 164 0.94 9.43 -9.39
C LEU A 164 -0.33 9.75 -8.61
N THR A 165 -1.28 10.46 -9.24
CA THR A 165 -2.56 10.81 -8.62
C THR A 165 -3.36 9.56 -8.24
N LEU A 166 -3.34 8.52 -9.06
CA LEU A 166 -4.01 7.25 -8.77
C LEU A 166 -3.33 6.54 -7.59
N LEU A 167 -2.01 6.41 -7.61
CA LEU A 167 -1.23 5.79 -6.54
C LEU A 167 -1.37 6.52 -5.22
N GLU A 168 -1.68 7.81 -5.22
CA GLU A 168 -1.99 8.56 -4.01
C GLU A 168 -3.40 8.36 -3.48
N LYS A 169 -4.37 8.16 -4.36
CA LYS A 169 -5.78 8.02 -3.97
C LYS A 169 -6.10 6.60 -3.52
N VAL A 170 -5.45 5.62 -4.12
CA VAL A 170 -5.71 4.22 -3.82
C VAL A 170 -4.93 3.82 -2.56
N ARG A 171 -5.67 3.48 -1.50
CA ARG A 171 -5.13 3.18 -0.16
C ARG A 171 -5.63 1.81 0.33
N HIS A 172 -5.39 0.79 -0.49
CA HIS A 172 -5.89 -0.57 -0.22
C HIS A 172 -4.74 -1.54 0.15
N PRO A 173 -4.94 -2.52 1.05
CA PRO A 173 -3.94 -3.54 1.39
C PRO A 173 -3.42 -4.36 0.21
N ASN A 174 -4.25 -4.59 -0.81
CA ASN A 174 -3.89 -5.40 -1.97
C ASN A 174 -3.26 -4.61 -3.13
N VAL A 175 -3.13 -3.29 -2.99
CA VAL A 175 -2.51 -2.42 -3.99
C VAL A 175 -1.06 -2.16 -3.58
N ILE A 176 -0.16 -2.12 -4.56
CA ILE A 176 1.26 -1.85 -4.30
C ILE A 176 1.41 -0.54 -3.53
N GLN A 177 2.15 -0.58 -2.42
CA GLN A 177 2.24 0.57 -1.52
C GLN A 177 3.03 1.68 -2.19
N PHE A 178 2.45 2.88 -2.24
CA PHE A 178 3.12 4.07 -2.73
C PHE A 178 4.06 4.60 -1.67
N VAL A 179 5.36 4.62 -1.96
CA VAL A 179 6.40 5.05 -1.02
C VAL A 179 6.61 6.56 -1.11
N GLY A 180 6.68 7.08 -2.33
CA GLY A 180 6.90 8.49 -2.63
C GLY A 180 7.22 8.72 -4.10
N ALA A 181 7.52 9.96 -4.47
CA ALA A 181 7.88 10.32 -5.85
C ALA A 181 8.98 11.38 -5.87
N VAL A 182 9.65 11.51 -7.01
CA VAL A 182 10.53 12.63 -7.33
C VAL A 182 9.85 13.38 -8.46
N THR A 183 9.35 14.58 -8.19
CA THR A 183 8.59 15.41 -9.13
C THR A 183 9.25 16.76 -9.37
N GLN A 184 10.10 17.21 -8.44
CA GLN A 184 10.79 18.51 -8.53
C GLN A 184 12.21 18.40 -9.12
N ASN A 185 12.71 17.18 -9.29
CA ASN A 185 14.04 16.91 -9.87
C ASN A 185 13.93 15.95 -11.06
N LEU A 186 14.93 16.04 -11.95
CA LEU A 186 15.08 15.11 -13.06
C LEU A 186 16.12 14.01 -12.74
N PRO A 187 15.88 12.77 -13.21
CA PRO A 187 14.65 12.31 -13.85
C PRO A 187 13.50 12.21 -12.82
N MET A 188 12.25 12.42 -13.27
CA MET A 188 11.10 12.21 -12.39
C MET A 188 10.93 10.72 -12.08
N MET A 189 10.49 10.40 -10.87
CA MET A 189 10.40 9.01 -10.41
C MET A 189 9.12 8.76 -9.62
N ILE A 190 8.53 7.57 -9.79
CA ILE A 190 7.53 7.02 -8.86
C ILE A 190 8.21 5.88 -8.10
N VAL A 191 8.12 5.90 -6.78
CA VAL A 191 8.70 4.89 -5.90
C VAL A 191 7.57 4.15 -5.19
N ALA A 192 7.60 2.83 -5.32
CA ALA A 192 6.64 1.92 -4.72
C ALA A 192 7.34 0.76 -3.99
N GLU A 193 6.59 0.02 -3.20
CA GLU A 193 7.07 -1.19 -2.53
C GLU A 193 7.67 -2.19 -3.54
N TYR A 194 8.79 -2.80 -3.20
CA TYR A 194 9.36 -3.88 -4.00
C TYR A 194 8.81 -5.24 -3.58
N HIS A 195 8.14 -5.94 -4.51
CA HIS A 195 7.68 -7.29 -4.27
C HIS A 195 8.68 -8.34 -4.81
N SER A 196 9.28 -9.10 -3.91
CA SER A 196 10.35 -10.07 -4.23
C SER A 196 9.95 -11.22 -5.16
N LYS A 197 8.64 -11.51 -5.30
CA LYS A 197 8.14 -12.56 -6.20
C LYS A 197 8.02 -12.10 -7.66
N GLY A 198 8.26 -10.81 -7.93
CA GLY A 198 8.10 -10.21 -9.26
C GLY A 198 6.64 -10.01 -9.65
N ASP A 199 6.44 -9.64 -10.92
CA ASP A 199 5.12 -9.48 -11.53
C ASP A 199 4.50 -10.83 -11.94
N LEU A 200 3.21 -10.79 -12.29
CA LEU A 200 2.45 -11.99 -12.68
C LEU A 200 3.01 -12.64 -13.96
N ALA A 201 3.48 -11.87 -14.93
CA ALA A 201 4.01 -12.40 -16.19
C ALA A 201 5.30 -13.18 -15.94
N SER A 202 6.25 -12.60 -15.21
CA SER A 202 7.48 -13.22 -14.74
C SER A 202 7.21 -14.49 -13.93
N TYR A 203 6.18 -14.46 -13.07
CA TYR A 203 5.77 -15.63 -12.30
C TYR A 203 5.23 -16.75 -13.21
N LEU A 204 4.38 -16.43 -14.19
CA LEU A 204 3.81 -17.39 -15.13
C LEU A 204 4.87 -17.99 -16.05
N LEU A 205 5.84 -17.19 -16.50
CA LEU A 205 7.00 -17.69 -17.27
C LEU A 205 7.81 -18.71 -16.47
N LYS A 206 8.02 -18.48 -15.17
CA LYS A 206 8.79 -19.36 -14.29
C LYS A 206 8.04 -20.61 -13.82
N LYS A 207 6.72 -20.51 -13.61
CA LYS A 207 5.91 -21.55 -12.96
C LYS A 207 4.93 -22.26 -13.90
N GLY A 208 4.74 -21.76 -15.11
CA GLY A 208 3.77 -22.28 -16.06
C GLY A 208 2.32 -21.99 -15.66
N ARG A 209 1.41 -22.82 -16.17
CA ARG A 209 -0.04 -22.66 -15.99
C ARG A 209 -0.45 -22.73 -14.51
N LEU A 210 -1.33 -21.83 -14.09
CA LEU A 210 -1.91 -21.83 -12.75
C LEU A 210 -2.92 -22.97 -12.58
N SER A 211 -2.95 -23.57 -11.39
CA SER A 211 -4.08 -24.40 -10.99
C SER A 211 -5.36 -23.56 -10.86
N PRO A 212 -6.56 -24.15 -11.05
CA PRO A 212 -7.83 -23.42 -10.91
C PRO A 212 -7.95 -22.67 -9.59
N SER A 213 -7.53 -23.30 -8.49
CA SER A 213 -7.51 -22.69 -7.15
C SER A 213 -6.60 -21.47 -7.05
N LYS A 214 -5.41 -21.49 -7.66
CA LYS A 214 -4.48 -20.34 -7.66
C LYS A 214 -4.96 -19.23 -8.57
N ALA A 215 -5.54 -19.58 -9.72
CA ALA A 215 -6.11 -18.62 -10.66
C ALA A 215 -7.29 -17.87 -10.03
N LEU A 216 -8.24 -18.59 -9.43
CA LEU A 216 -9.36 -18.00 -8.70
C LEU A 216 -8.86 -17.09 -7.56
N ARG A 217 -7.85 -17.55 -6.83
CA ARG A 217 -7.25 -16.75 -5.76
C ARG A 217 -6.68 -15.43 -6.28
N PHE A 218 -5.87 -15.46 -7.32
CA PHE A 218 -5.30 -14.24 -7.91
C PHE A 218 -6.39 -13.33 -8.48
N ALA A 219 -7.40 -13.91 -9.12
CA ALA A 219 -8.54 -13.16 -9.63
C ALA A 219 -9.30 -12.44 -8.51
N LEU A 220 -9.55 -13.10 -7.37
CA LEU A 220 -10.18 -12.47 -6.20
C LEU A 220 -9.31 -11.37 -5.61
N ASP A 221 -8.00 -11.63 -5.44
CA ASP A 221 -7.08 -10.64 -4.87
C ASP A 221 -6.97 -9.38 -5.76
N ILE A 222 -7.13 -9.51 -7.09
CA ILE A 222 -7.19 -8.39 -8.05
C ILE A 222 -8.58 -7.73 -8.06
N ALA A 223 -9.66 -8.52 -8.10
CA ALA A 223 -11.03 -8.01 -8.23
C ALA A 223 -11.49 -7.22 -7.00
N ARG A 224 -10.92 -7.48 -5.81
CA ARG A 224 -11.15 -6.69 -4.60
C ARG A 224 -10.65 -5.23 -4.70
N GLN A 225 -9.95 -4.88 -5.78
CA GLN A 225 -9.32 -3.56 -5.98
C GLN A 225 -10.10 -2.65 -6.94
N VAL A 226 -11.20 -3.13 -7.55
CA VAL A 226 -11.97 -2.45 -8.62
C VAL A 226 -13.34 -2.00 -8.12
#